data_AF-A0A9Q7TWG0-F1
#
_entry.id   AF-A0A9Q7TWG0-F1
#
_cell.length_a   1.000
_cell.length_b   1.000
_cell.length_c   1.000
_cell.angle_alpha   90.00
_cell.angle_beta   90.00
_cell.angle_gamma   90.00
#
_symmetry.space_group_name_H-M   'P 1'
#
loop_
_entity.id
_entity.type
_entity.pdbx_description
1 polymer ?
#
loop_
_entity_poly.entity_id
_entity_poly.type
_entity_poly.pdbx_seq_one_letter_code
_entity_poly.pdbx_strand_id
1 'polypeptide(L)'
;MAGEGDHQAGEATKKTKGGRKGKVAQQVQIDDEATDGNETEFNEAEEGSDSNNDNEWYDYRTLAKIVEAVPKLTSQNYYSWSTLIKATLRVVPHAIQHLEGTYDSNHPKWNRNFDDALAGVLRSTLDTEGEHNILYLLLDISKAYLTFHQTWKKIEKGLTSEATRTLRQITLLTQLNEVKMFNADARKLIQEIRVMQTETSLLGAPFGDDAIYTVSWA
;
A
#
# COMPACT_ATOMS: atom_id res chain seq x y z
N MET A 1 -70.51 -12.39 -18.37
CA MET A 1 -69.82 -11.51 -19.33
C MET A 1 -68.48 -11.22 -18.68
N ALA A 2 -67.37 -11.79 -19.16
CA ALA A 2 -66.67 -11.48 -20.43
C ALA A 2 -65.95 -10.11 -20.33
N GLY A 3 -64.64 -10.01 -20.62
CA GLY A 3 -63.66 -11.04 -20.99
C GLY A 3 -62.27 -10.43 -21.31
N GLU A 4 -61.34 -11.24 -21.80
CA GLU A 4 -60.04 -10.87 -22.44
C GLU A 4 -58.98 -10.22 -21.51
N GLY A 5 -57.66 -10.51 -21.57
CA GLY A 5 -56.84 -11.54 -22.25
C GLY A 5 -55.66 -11.94 -21.33
N ASP A 6 -54.94 -13.05 -21.48
CA ASP A 6 -54.02 -13.45 -22.57
C ASP A 6 -52.89 -12.42 -22.82
N HIS A 7 -51.61 -12.74 -23.01
CA HIS A 7 -50.84 -14.00 -23.18
C HIS A 7 -49.32 -13.66 -22.94
N GLN A 8 -48.33 -14.50 -22.62
CA GLN A 8 -48.26 -15.95 -22.34
C GLN A 8 -46.99 -16.30 -21.48
N ALA A 9 -46.46 -17.53 -21.62
CA ALA A 9 -45.41 -18.24 -20.89
C ALA A 9 -43.94 -17.99 -21.35
N GLY A 10 -42.96 -18.61 -20.67
CA GLY A 10 -41.53 -18.50 -21.00
C GLY A 10 -40.58 -19.43 -20.22
N GLU A 11 -40.90 -20.72 -20.08
CA GLU A 11 -40.07 -21.68 -19.32
C GLU A 11 -38.79 -22.10 -20.07
N ALA A 12 -37.62 -21.82 -19.49
CA ALA A 12 -36.31 -22.02 -20.13
C ALA A 12 -35.54 -23.24 -19.62
N THR A 13 -35.90 -24.45 -20.09
CA THR A 13 -35.09 -25.66 -19.87
C THR A 13 -33.86 -25.71 -20.78
N LYS A 14 -32.65 -25.74 -20.19
CA LYS A 14 -31.45 -26.38 -20.78
C LYS A 14 -30.30 -26.49 -19.76
N LYS A 15 -29.98 -27.71 -19.33
CA LYS A 15 -28.72 -28.06 -18.65
C LYS A 15 -27.91 -29.03 -19.51
N THR A 16 -26.78 -28.57 -20.03
CA THR A 16 -25.78 -29.33 -20.80
C THR A 16 -24.41 -28.68 -20.59
N LYS A 17 -23.26 -29.37 -20.72
CA LYS A 17 -22.94 -30.80 -20.57
C LYS A 17 -21.41 -30.93 -20.51
N GLY A 18 -20.88 -31.75 -19.59
CA GLY A 18 -19.43 -32.01 -19.44
C GLY A 18 -18.67 -30.91 -18.66
N GLY A 19 -17.58 -31.18 -17.93
CA GLY A 19 -17.05 -32.47 -17.47
C GLY A 19 -15.72 -32.90 -18.08
N ARG A 20 -14.67 -32.96 -17.24
CA ARG A 20 -13.53 -33.88 -17.37
C ARG A 20 -12.79 -33.99 -16.03
N LYS A 21 -13.10 -35.02 -15.24
CA LYS A 21 -12.30 -35.41 -14.06
C LYS A 21 -11.63 -36.74 -14.42
N GLY A 22 -10.31 -36.78 -14.43
CA GLY A 22 -9.56 -37.97 -14.86
C GLY A 22 -8.10 -37.87 -14.45
N LYS A 23 -7.76 -38.44 -13.29
CA LYS A 23 -6.38 -38.82 -12.99
C LYS A 23 -6.00 -39.99 -13.89
N VAL A 24 -4.79 -39.97 -14.44
CA VAL A 24 -4.08 -41.17 -14.90
C VAL A 24 -2.75 -41.18 -14.15
N ALA A 25 -2.34 -42.34 -13.64
CA ALA A 25 -1.08 -42.51 -12.94
C ALA A 25 0.07 -42.72 -13.95
N GLN A 26 1.29 -42.38 -13.53
CA GLN A 26 2.51 -42.59 -14.32
C GLN A 26 3.56 -43.26 -13.44
N GLN A 27 3.81 -44.55 -13.65
CA GLN A 27 4.89 -45.32 -13.01
C GLN A 27 5.17 -46.62 -13.81
N VAL A 28 6.24 -47.34 -13.45
CA VAL A 28 6.98 -48.37 -14.23
C VAL A 28 7.91 -47.70 -15.26
N GLN A 29 9.23 -47.52 -15.05
CA GLN A 29 10.37 -48.41 -14.68
C GLN A 29 10.92 -49.21 -15.89
N ILE A 30 12.14 -48.90 -16.41
CA ILE A 30 13.50 -49.53 -16.19
C ILE A 30 13.55 -51.06 -16.41
N ASP A 31 14.68 -51.70 -16.77
CA ASP A 31 16.11 -51.34 -16.96
C ASP A 31 16.59 -51.77 -18.40
N ASP A 32 17.84 -51.77 -18.93
CA ASP A 32 19.22 -51.35 -18.55
C ASP A 32 20.13 -51.26 -19.84
N GLU A 33 21.45 -50.96 -19.69
CA GLU A 33 22.62 -51.19 -20.61
C GLU A 33 22.70 -50.45 -21.98
N ALA A 34 23.86 -50.09 -22.56
CA ALA A 34 25.31 -50.12 -22.23
C ALA A 34 26.02 -49.18 -23.26
N THR A 35 27.24 -48.61 -23.20
CA THR A 35 28.42 -48.48 -22.31
C THR A 35 29.46 -47.65 -23.13
N ASP A 36 30.57 -47.19 -22.53
CA ASP A 36 31.77 -46.57 -23.19
C ASP A 36 31.62 -45.10 -23.66
N GLY A 37 32.60 -44.20 -23.49
CA GLY A 37 33.89 -44.30 -22.79
C GLY A 37 34.77 -43.03 -22.88
N ASN A 38 35.89 -43.03 -22.14
CA ASN A 38 37.07 -42.14 -22.25
C ASN A 38 36.99 -40.64 -21.82
N GLU A 39 37.25 -40.40 -20.52
CA GLU A 39 38.39 -39.63 -19.98
C GLU A 39 38.91 -38.31 -20.64
N THR A 40 38.96 -37.24 -19.79
CA THR A 40 40.18 -36.46 -19.39
C THR A 40 40.90 -35.63 -20.48
N GLU A 41 41.36 -34.37 -20.29
CA GLU A 41 42.16 -33.79 -19.19
C GLU A 41 41.97 -32.26 -19.02
N PHE A 42 42.56 -31.68 -17.96
CA PHE A 42 42.57 -30.24 -17.64
C PHE A 42 43.48 -29.41 -18.57
N ASN A 43 43.25 -28.09 -18.60
CA ASN A 43 44.33 -27.10 -18.42
C ASN A 43 43.76 -25.77 -17.90
N GLU A 44 44.49 -25.11 -17.02
CA GLU A 44 44.16 -23.80 -16.45
C GLU A 44 44.65 -22.67 -17.37
N ALA A 45 43.92 -21.55 -17.41
CA ALA A 45 44.33 -20.34 -18.13
C ALA A 45 43.87 -19.09 -17.35
N GLU A 46 44.75 -18.65 -16.46
CA GLU A 46 44.84 -17.44 -15.61
C GLU A 46 43.62 -16.51 -15.40
N GLU A 47 43.52 -16.04 -14.16
CA GLU A 47 42.51 -15.09 -13.67
C GLU A 47 42.63 -13.70 -14.34
N GLY A 48 41.94 -13.52 -15.47
CA GLY A 48 41.52 -12.21 -15.98
C GLY A 48 40.43 -11.57 -15.11
N SER A 49 40.57 -11.62 -13.78
CA SER A 49 39.55 -11.20 -12.81
C SER A 49 39.56 -9.69 -12.58
N ASP A 50 39.21 -8.94 -13.63
CA ASP A 50 38.66 -7.58 -13.51
C ASP A 50 37.27 -7.67 -12.83
N SER A 51 37.29 -8.04 -11.56
CA SER A 51 36.15 -8.05 -10.66
C SER A 51 35.81 -6.63 -10.24
N ASN A 52 35.44 -5.80 -11.23
CA ASN A 52 34.65 -4.60 -11.00
C ASN A 52 33.50 -4.96 -10.07
N ASN A 53 33.53 -4.41 -8.86
CA ASN A 53 32.53 -4.69 -7.85
C ASN A 53 31.26 -3.86 -8.12
N ASP A 54 30.64 -4.11 -9.28
CA ASP A 54 29.39 -3.48 -9.75
C ASP A 54 28.20 -3.74 -8.81
N ASN A 55 28.40 -4.51 -7.75
CA ASN A 55 27.46 -4.81 -6.67
C ASN A 55 27.59 -3.84 -5.47
N GLU A 56 28.17 -2.64 -5.62
CA GLU A 56 28.06 -1.59 -4.61
C GLU A 56 26.63 -1.01 -4.61
N TRP A 57 25.75 -1.66 -3.85
CA TRP A 57 24.34 -1.30 -3.70
C TRP A 57 24.19 0.04 -2.99
N TYR A 58 23.43 0.95 -3.62
CA TYR A 58 23.20 2.30 -3.10
C TYR A 58 22.44 2.26 -1.77
N ASP A 59 23.00 2.90 -0.75
CA ASP A 59 22.37 2.99 0.57
C ASP A 59 21.17 3.95 0.59
N TYR A 60 20.37 3.90 1.66
CA TYR A 60 19.24 4.80 1.86
C TYR A 60 19.64 6.28 1.72
N ARG A 61 20.80 6.69 2.26
CA ARG A 61 21.23 8.10 2.26
C ARG A 61 21.59 8.60 0.86
N THR A 62 22.20 7.75 0.04
CA THR A 62 22.57 8.09 -1.34
C THR A 62 21.33 8.08 -2.25
N LEU A 63 20.45 7.10 -2.10
CA LEU A 63 19.16 7.07 -2.79
C LEU A 63 18.26 8.26 -2.42
N ALA A 64 18.25 8.67 -1.14
CA ALA A 64 17.48 9.84 -0.68
C ALA A 64 17.95 11.15 -1.33
N LYS A 65 19.27 11.35 -1.48
CA LYS A 65 19.83 12.49 -2.25
C LYS A 65 19.44 12.43 -3.73
N ILE A 66 19.47 11.24 -4.33
CA ILE A 66 19.13 11.05 -5.75
C ILE A 66 17.67 11.45 -6.03
N VAL A 67 16.74 11.20 -5.10
CA VAL A 67 15.34 11.66 -5.22
C VAL A 67 15.03 13.01 -4.57
N GLU A 68 16.02 13.73 -4.03
CA GLU A 68 15.81 14.97 -3.26
C GLU A 68 15.14 16.08 -4.09
N ALA A 69 15.43 16.12 -5.40
CA ALA A 69 14.81 17.05 -6.35
C ALA A 69 13.40 16.62 -6.83
N VAL A 70 12.90 15.44 -6.43
CA VAL A 70 11.55 14.99 -6.78
C VAL A 70 10.53 15.65 -5.84
N PRO A 71 9.52 16.37 -6.34
CA PRO A 71 8.51 17.02 -5.50
C PRO A 71 7.74 15.97 -4.69
N LYS A 72 7.26 16.33 -3.49
CA LYS A 72 6.47 15.41 -2.67
C LYS A 72 5.22 14.92 -3.41
N LEU A 73 4.91 13.64 -3.30
CA LEU A 73 3.71 13.04 -3.89
C LEU A 73 2.48 13.52 -3.14
N THR A 74 1.60 14.21 -3.87
CA THR A 74 0.26 14.57 -3.43
C THR A 74 -0.77 13.76 -4.20
N SER A 75 -2.01 13.81 -3.74
CA SER A 75 -3.15 13.22 -4.45
C SER A 75 -3.51 13.88 -5.79
N GLN A 76 -2.80 14.94 -6.21
CA GLN A 76 -2.98 15.61 -7.51
C GLN A 76 -1.83 15.38 -8.50
N ASN A 77 -0.58 15.27 -8.04
CA ASN A 77 0.60 15.26 -8.92
C ASN A 77 1.09 13.86 -9.33
N TYR A 78 0.35 12.79 -9.01
CA TYR A 78 0.76 11.39 -9.20
C TYR A 78 1.40 11.06 -10.57
N TYR A 79 0.79 11.49 -11.68
CA TYR A 79 1.33 11.16 -13.01
C TYR A 79 2.67 11.86 -13.29
N SER A 80 2.85 13.10 -12.83
CA SER A 80 4.12 13.83 -12.95
C SER A 80 5.16 13.25 -12.01
N TRP A 81 4.79 13.00 -10.74
CA TRP A 81 5.67 12.39 -9.73
C TRP A 81 6.15 11.01 -10.15
N SER A 82 5.24 10.14 -10.60
CA SER A 82 5.59 8.76 -11.00
C SER A 82 6.47 8.72 -12.24
N THR A 83 6.32 9.69 -13.15
CA THR A 83 7.24 9.91 -14.27
C THR A 83 8.62 10.36 -13.79
N LEU A 84 8.69 11.31 -12.85
CA LEU A 84 9.96 11.80 -12.29
C LEU A 84 10.69 10.73 -11.47
N ILE A 85 10.02 9.96 -10.62
CA ILE A 85 10.61 8.82 -9.89
C ILE A 85 11.19 7.80 -10.87
N LYS A 86 10.45 7.42 -11.91
CA LYS A 86 10.94 6.47 -12.93
C LYS A 86 12.12 7.02 -13.74
N ALA A 87 12.13 8.32 -14.06
CA ALA A 87 13.26 8.95 -14.74
C ALA A 87 14.50 9.01 -13.85
N THR A 88 14.32 9.36 -12.58
CA THR A 88 15.38 9.46 -11.56
C THR A 88 15.99 8.08 -11.27
N LEU A 89 15.17 7.07 -10.99
CA LEU A 89 15.66 5.72 -10.65
C LEU A 89 16.31 4.97 -11.82
N ARG A 90 16.19 5.44 -13.06
CA ARG A 90 16.95 4.89 -14.20
C ARG A 90 18.46 5.13 -14.10
N VAL A 91 18.93 6.08 -13.30
CA VAL A 91 20.37 6.30 -13.06
C VAL A 91 20.94 5.37 -11.98
N VAL A 92 20.06 4.68 -11.23
CA VAL A 92 20.45 3.73 -10.19
C VAL A 92 20.43 2.31 -10.76
N PRO A 93 21.54 1.56 -10.74
CA PRO A 93 21.57 0.17 -11.16
C PRO A 93 20.47 -0.66 -10.49
N HIS A 94 19.82 -1.53 -11.26
CA HIS A 94 18.80 -2.49 -10.79
C HIS A 94 17.51 -1.93 -10.16
N ALA A 95 17.42 -0.62 -9.87
CA ALA A 95 16.26 -0.02 -9.20
C ALA A 95 14.95 -0.15 -9.99
N ILE A 96 15.02 -0.10 -11.33
CA ILE A 96 13.83 -0.29 -12.19
C ILE A 96 13.34 -1.74 -12.17
N GLN A 97 14.25 -2.73 -12.08
CA GLN A 97 13.88 -4.13 -11.97
C GLN A 97 13.23 -4.46 -10.61
N HIS A 98 13.71 -3.84 -9.54
CA HIS A 98 13.04 -3.85 -8.23
C HIS A 98 11.68 -3.09 -8.26
N LEU A 99 11.56 -1.97 -8.98
CA LEU A 99 10.30 -1.23 -9.14
C LEU A 99 9.23 -2.08 -9.86
N GLU A 100 9.63 -2.72 -10.95
CA GLU A 100 8.76 -3.51 -11.82
C GLU A 100 8.45 -4.89 -11.24
N GLY A 101 9.20 -5.33 -10.22
CA GLY A 101 9.04 -6.65 -9.59
C GLY A 101 9.62 -7.79 -10.42
N THR A 102 10.51 -7.49 -11.38
CA THR A 102 11.21 -8.49 -12.19
C THR A 102 12.39 -9.10 -11.46
N TYR A 103 12.93 -8.42 -10.44
CA TYR A 103 13.78 -9.02 -9.41
C TYR A 103 12.92 -9.31 -8.19
N ASP A 104 12.56 -10.58 -7.99
CA ASP A 104 11.88 -11.09 -6.79
C ASP A 104 12.91 -11.68 -5.80
N SER A 105 12.46 -12.16 -4.64
CA SER A 105 13.34 -12.74 -3.61
C SER A 105 14.09 -14.01 -4.01
N ASN A 106 13.83 -14.56 -5.20
CA ASN A 106 14.50 -15.74 -5.75
C ASN A 106 15.53 -15.36 -6.83
N HIS A 107 15.48 -14.12 -7.34
CA HIS A 107 16.35 -13.66 -8.41
C HIS A 107 17.78 -13.38 -7.89
N PRO A 108 18.85 -13.86 -8.56
CA PRO A 108 20.22 -13.77 -8.04
C PRO A 108 20.78 -12.34 -7.93
N LYS A 109 20.13 -11.36 -8.57
CA LYS A 109 20.44 -9.92 -8.41
C LYS A 109 19.44 -9.16 -7.53
N TRP A 110 18.58 -9.84 -6.78
CA TRP A 110 17.73 -9.18 -5.78
C TRP A 110 18.49 -8.99 -4.48
N ASN A 111 18.59 -7.74 -4.00
CA ASN A 111 19.17 -7.42 -2.70
C ASN A 111 18.10 -6.86 -1.76
N ARG A 112 17.89 -7.54 -0.62
CA ARG A 112 16.91 -7.14 0.40
C ARG A 112 17.16 -5.73 0.95
N ASN A 113 18.40 -5.42 1.30
CA ASN A 113 18.75 -4.14 1.93
C ASN A 113 18.55 -2.97 0.95
N PHE A 114 18.80 -3.22 -0.34
CA PHE A 114 18.54 -2.28 -1.42
C PHE A 114 17.03 -2.09 -1.68
N ASP A 115 16.25 -3.18 -1.65
CA ASP A 115 14.78 -3.14 -1.77
C ASP A 115 14.14 -2.36 -0.61
N ASP A 116 14.59 -2.62 0.63
CA ASP A 116 14.19 -1.88 1.84
C ASP A 116 14.59 -0.40 1.75
N ALA A 117 15.79 -0.09 1.25
CA ALA A 117 16.25 1.28 1.06
C ALA A 117 15.40 2.02 0.00
N LEU A 118 15.13 1.41 -1.15
CA LEU A 118 14.23 1.95 -2.18
C LEU A 118 12.81 2.16 -1.66
N ALA A 119 12.26 1.20 -0.89
CA ALA A 119 10.95 1.30 -0.26
C ALA A 119 10.89 2.44 0.77
N GLY A 120 11.92 2.58 1.62
CA GLY A 120 12.04 3.67 2.59
C GLY A 120 12.17 5.04 1.92
N VAL A 121 12.95 5.12 0.84
CA VAL A 121 13.14 6.35 0.06
C VAL A 121 11.83 6.76 -0.62
N LEU A 122 11.10 5.82 -1.22
CA LEU A 122 9.78 6.08 -1.81
C LEU A 122 8.79 6.62 -0.77
N ARG A 123 8.76 6.02 0.43
CA ARG A 123 7.95 6.50 1.57
C ARG A 123 8.34 7.90 2.03
N SER A 124 9.62 8.27 1.94
CA SER A 124 10.09 9.63 2.28
C SER A 124 9.62 10.71 1.30
N THR A 125 9.24 10.34 0.06
CA THR A 125 8.72 11.29 -0.93
C THR A 125 7.23 11.56 -0.83
N LEU A 126 6.49 10.92 0.09
CA LEU A 126 5.05 11.15 0.25
C LEU A 126 4.79 12.48 1.00
N ASP A 127 3.76 13.23 0.59
CA ASP A 127 3.24 14.35 1.39
C ASP A 127 2.31 13.81 2.50
N THR A 128 2.57 14.22 3.74
CA THR A 128 1.81 13.88 4.95
C THR A 128 1.15 15.08 5.63
N GLU A 129 1.39 16.31 5.16
CA GLU A 129 1.08 17.55 5.89
C GLU A 129 0.27 18.58 5.06
N GLY A 130 0.38 18.57 3.73
CA GLY A 130 -0.36 19.49 2.85
C GLY A 130 -1.86 19.19 2.73
N GLU A 131 -2.63 20.13 2.17
CA GLU A 131 -4.08 19.97 1.90
C GLU A 131 -4.39 18.74 1.01
N HIS A 132 -3.44 18.36 0.18
CA HIS A 132 -3.58 17.26 -0.78
C HIS A 132 -2.72 16.04 -0.40
N ASN A 133 -2.31 15.95 0.86
CA ASN A 133 -1.53 14.86 1.42
C ASN A 133 -2.17 13.48 1.20
N ILE A 134 -1.34 12.46 1.38
CA ILE A 134 -1.68 11.06 1.18
C ILE A 134 -1.33 10.21 2.40
N LEU A 135 -1.47 10.79 3.61
CA LEU A 135 -1.21 10.11 4.89
C LEU A 135 -1.97 8.78 5.02
N TYR A 136 -3.17 8.68 4.45
CA TYR A 136 -3.95 7.44 4.39
C TYR A 136 -3.25 6.29 3.64
N LEU A 137 -2.44 6.60 2.61
CA LEU A 137 -1.61 5.60 1.92
C LEU A 137 -0.41 5.19 2.76
N LEU A 138 0.24 6.15 3.45
CA LEU A 138 1.34 5.82 4.36
C LEU A 138 0.87 4.88 5.48
N LEU A 139 -0.35 5.07 6.01
CA LEU A 139 -0.95 4.16 7.00
C LEU A 139 -1.26 2.76 6.42
N ASP A 140 -1.70 2.65 5.17
CA ASP A 140 -1.93 1.34 4.53
C ASP A 140 -0.62 0.64 4.12
N ILE A 141 0.43 1.40 3.80
CA ILE A 141 1.77 0.91 3.47
C ILE A 141 2.53 0.46 4.73
N SER A 142 2.38 1.18 5.84
CA SER A 142 3.13 0.92 7.08
C SER A 142 2.60 -0.26 7.91
N LYS A 143 1.36 -0.71 7.65
CA LYS A 143 0.74 -1.87 8.32
C LYS A 143 1.36 -3.22 7.95
N ALA A 144 2.24 -3.27 6.97
CA ALA A 144 2.92 -4.49 6.54
C ALA A 144 4.38 -4.20 6.18
N TYR A 145 5.23 -5.20 6.35
CA TYR A 145 6.50 -5.24 5.64
C TYR A 145 6.20 -5.50 4.16
N LEU A 146 6.61 -4.57 3.29
CA LEU A 146 6.27 -4.54 1.87
C LEU A 146 7.52 -4.22 1.07
N THR A 147 7.76 -4.99 0.01
CA THR A 147 8.86 -4.72 -0.93
C THR A 147 8.68 -3.39 -1.63
N PHE A 148 9.72 -2.91 -2.31
CA PHE A 148 9.66 -1.70 -3.12
C PHE A 148 8.56 -1.79 -4.20
N HIS A 149 8.49 -2.91 -4.93
CA HIS A 149 7.42 -3.19 -5.90
C HIS A 149 6.02 -3.12 -5.26
N GLN A 150 5.82 -3.78 -4.11
CA GLN A 150 4.53 -3.81 -3.42
C GLN A 150 4.14 -2.42 -2.91
N THR A 151 5.10 -1.66 -2.39
CA THR A 151 4.92 -0.27 -1.96
C THR A 151 4.51 0.61 -3.14
N TRP A 152 5.19 0.50 -4.30
CA TRP A 152 4.81 1.19 -5.54
C TRP A 152 3.39 0.81 -5.99
N LYS A 153 3.07 -0.48 -6.05
CA LYS A 153 1.75 -0.96 -6.50
C LYS A 153 0.61 -0.54 -5.57
N LYS A 154 0.86 -0.40 -4.27
CA LYS A 154 -0.10 0.21 -3.32
C LYS A 154 -0.35 1.69 -3.63
N ILE A 155 0.70 2.47 -3.86
CA ILE A 155 0.59 3.90 -4.21
C ILE A 155 -0.17 4.06 -5.54
N GLU A 156 0.23 3.31 -6.57
CA GLU A 156 -0.39 3.32 -7.91
C GLU A 156 -1.89 3.01 -7.81
N LYS A 157 -2.28 1.90 -7.19
CA LYS A 157 -3.68 1.53 -6.98
C LYS A 157 -4.44 2.55 -6.13
N GLY A 158 -3.80 3.09 -5.10
CA GLY A 158 -4.38 4.01 -4.13
C GLY A 158 -4.61 5.43 -4.65
N LEU A 159 -4.03 5.79 -5.80
CA LEU A 159 -4.21 7.08 -6.46
C LEU A 159 -4.89 6.98 -7.83
N THR A 160 -4.84 5.84 -8.50
CA THR A 160 -5.48 5.63 -9.81
C THR A 160 -6.86 4.96 -9.75
N SER A 161 -7.17 4.18 -8.70
CA SER A 161 -8.44 3.44 -8.66
C SER A 161 -9.60 4.26 -8.10
N GLU A 162 -10.73 4.22 -8.82
CA GLU A 162 -11.99 4.89 -8.43
C GLU A 162 -12.50 4.40 -7.06
N ALA A 163 -12.30 3.11 -6.76
CA ALA A 163 -12.59 2.55 -5.44
C ALA A 163 -11.80 3.25 -4.31
N THR A 164 -10.54 3.68 -4.54
CA THR A 164 -9.80 4.43 -3.53
C THR A 164 -10.22 5.90 -3.45
N ARG A 165 -10.70 6.52 -4.54
CA ARG A 165 -11.38 7.83 -4.47
C ARG A 165 -12.62 7.76 -3.56
N THR A 166 -13.42 6.70 -3.69
CA THR A 166 -14.58 6.45 -2.80
C THR A 166 -14.15 6.20 -1.35
N LEU A 167 -13.10 5.40 -1.11
CA LEU A 167 -12.53 5.21 0.25
C LEU A 167 -12.02 6.51 0.88
N ARG A 168 -11.39 7.41 0.10
CA ARG A 168 -10.97 8.74 0.59
C ARG A 168 -12.19 9.57 1.01
N GLN A 169 -13.27 9.56 0.23
CA GLN A 169 -14.53 10.23 0.60
C GLN A 169 -15.15 9.63 1.87
N ILE A 170 -15.18 8.30 2.00
CA ILE A 170 -15.68 7.61 3.20
C ILE A 170 -14.83 7.97 4.43
N THR A 171 -13.50 7.95 4.32
CA THR A 171 -12.59 8.28 5.44
C THR A 171 -12.79 9.71 5.92
N LEU A 172 -12.90 10.67 5.00
CA LEU A 172 -13.18 12.08 5.32
C LEU A 172 -14.58 12.25 5.95
N LEU A 173 -15.59 11.49 5.51
CA LEU A 173 -16.93 11.50 6.12
C LEU A 173 -16.93 10.91 7.53
N THR A 174 -16.16 9.84 7.79
CA THR A 174 -15.98 9.27 9.13
C THR A 174 -15.33 10.27 10.08
N GLN A 175 -14.19 10.84 9.69
CA GLN A 175 -13.48 11.87 10.48
C GLN A 175 -14.37 13.09 10.75
N LEU A 176 -15.13 13.55 9.74
CA LEU A 176 -16.08 14.65 9.91
C LEU A 176 -17.22 14.30 10.88
N ASN A 177 -17.66 13.04 10.94
CA ASN A 177 -18.68 12.60 11.89
C ASN A 177 -18.11 12.43 13.30
N GLU A 178 -16.88 11.94 13.46
CA GLU A 178 -16.17 11.89 14.75
C GLU A 178 -16.02 13.30 15.35
N VAL A 179 -15.57 14.28 14.56
CA VAL A 179 -15.47 15.69 14.97
C VAL A 179 -16.84 16.30 15.31
N LYS A 180 -17.92 15.92 14.61
CA LYS A 180 -19.28 16.36 14.94
C LYS A 180 -19.78 15.78 16.26
N MET A 181 -19.52 14.50 16.54
CA MET A 181 -19.89 13.86 17.81
C MET A 181 -19.17 14.54 18.98
N PHE A 182 -17.84 14.69 18.88
CA PHE A 182 -17.05 15.43 19.88
C PHE A 182 -17.55 16.87 20.11
N ASN A 183 -17.96 17.57 19.04
CA ASN A 183 -18.55 18.91 19.17
C ASN A 183 -19.92 18.89 19.88
N ALA A 184 -20.73 17.85 19.68
CA ALA A 184 -22.01 17.68 20.36
C ALA A 184 -21.83 17.35 21.85
N ASP A 185 -20.90 16.46 22.18
CA ASP A 185 -20.57 16.10 23.57
C ASP A 185 -20.00 17.30 24.34
N ALA A 186 -19.10 18.07 23.72
CA ALA A 186 -18.59 19.31 24.30
C ALA A 186 -19.70 20.35 24.54
N ARG A 187 -20.67 20.50 23.62
CA ARG A 187 -21.85 21.37 23.82
C ARG A 187 -22.73 20.91 24.97
N LYS A 188 -22.96 19.59 25.09
CA LYS A 188 -23.74 19.00 26.18
C LYS A 188 -23.08 19.27 27.54
N LEU A 189 -21.77 19.06 27.65
CA LEU A 189 -21.00 19.38 28.85
C LEU A 189 -21.08 20.87 29.22
N ILE A 190 -20.96 21.77 28.24
CA ILE A 190 -21.13 23.23 28.46
C ILE A 190 -22.54 23.58 28.96
N GLN A 191 -23.58 22.87 28.50
CA GLN A 191 -24.95 23.07 28.99
C GLN A 191 -25.11 22.54 30.42
N GLU A 192 -24.57 21.35 30.73
CA GLU A 192 -24.61 20.76 32.08
C GLU A 192 -23.88 21.64 33.10
N ILE A 193 -22.71 22.19 32.74
CA ILE A 193 -21.99 23.18 33.57
C ILE A 193 -22.84 24.42 33.84
N ARG A 194 -23.52 24.97 32.82
CA ARG A 194 -24.40 26.14 32.99
C ARG A 194 -25.62 25.86 33.87
N VAL A 195 -26.19 24.65 33.81
CA VAL A 195 -27.28 24.24 34.70
C VAL A 195 -26.77 24.18 36.14
N MET A 196 -25.66 23.48 36.40
CA MET A 196 -25.06 23.43 37.75
C MET A 196 -24.68 24.81 38.29
N GLN A 197 -24.16 25.71 37.45
CA GLN A 197 -23.90 27.11 37.81
C GLN A 197 -25.18 27.88 38.20
N THR A 198 -26.29 27.61 37.52
CA THR A 198 -27.58 28.24 37.81
C THR A 198 -28.16 27.71 39.12
N GLU A 199 -28.14 26.39 39.33
CA GLU A 199 -28.64 25.72 40.53
C GLU A 199 -27.87 26.12 41.80
N THR A 200 -26.53 26.16 41.73
CA THR A 200 -25.69 26.61 42.86
C THR A 200 -25.83 28.10 43.16
N SER A 201 -26.01 28.94 42.14
CA SER A 201 -26.34 30.37 42.33
C SER A 201 -27.70 30.55 43.03
N LEU A 202 -28.71 29.72 42.70
CA LEU A 202 -30.00 29.70 43.39
C LEU A 202 -29.89 29.21 44.85
N LEU A 203 -28.90 28.37 45.16
CA LEU A 203 -28.56 27.93 46.52
C LEU A 203 -27.70 28.94 47.31
N GLY A 204 -27.40 30.11 46.74
CA GLY A 204 -26.64 31.18 47.39
C GLY A 204 -25.12 30.95 47.43
N ALA A 205 -24.60 29.95 46.72
CA ALA A 205 -23.18 29.63 46.62
C ALA A 205 -22.72 29.76 45.16
N PRO A 206 -22.42 30.98 44.68
CA PRO A 206 -22.00 31.18 43.29
C PRO A 206 -20.64 30.51 43.03
N PHE A 207 -20.51 29.81 41.90
CA PHE A 207 -19.19 29.43 41.37
C PHE A 207 -18.41 30.70 41.01
N GLY A 208 -17.24 30.90 41.61
CA GLY A 208 -16.24 31.83 41.08
C GLY A 208 -15.57 31.27 39.83
N ASP A 209 -15.15 32.15 38.92
CA ASP A 209 -14.47 31.77 37.66
C ASP A 209 -13.22 30.90 37.89
N ASP A 210 -12.56 31.07 39.04
CA ASP A 210 -11.45 30.28 39.58
C ASP A 210 -11.66 28.77 39.40
N ALA A 211 -12.88 28.27 39.63
CA ALA A 211 -13.22 26.84 39.59
C ALA A 211 -13.33 26.28 38.16
N ILE A 212 -13.43 27.13 37.14
CA ILE A 212 -13.52 26.73 35.73
C ILE A 212 -12.12 26.43 35.18
N TYR A 213 -11.11 27.20 35.59
CA TYR A 213 -9.73 27.06 35.12
C TYR A 213 -8.99 25.84 35.71
N THR A 214 -9.41 25.34 36.88
CA THR A 214 -8.80 24.16 37.53
C THR A 214 -9.07 22.82 36.83
N VAL A 215 -9.89 22.78 35.78
CA VAL A 215 -10.18 21.57 34.98
C VAL A 215 -9.25 21.47 33.75
N SER A 216 -8.29 22.40 33.59
CA SER A 216 -7.30 22.37 32.52
C SER A 216 -6.02 21.64 32.95
N TRP A 217 -5.81 20.45 32.40
CA TRP A 217 -4.64 19.56 32.54
C TRP A 217 -4.44 18.87 33.91
N ALA A 218 -4.95 17.64 33.97
CA ALA A 218 -4.41 16.52 34.76
C ALA A 218 -4.47 15.26 33.89
#